data_AF-A0AAN8IUD8-F1
#
_entry.id   AF-A0AAN8IUD8-F1
#
_cell.length_a   1.000
_cell.length_b   1.000
_cell.length_c   1.000
_cell.angle_alpha   90.00
_cell.angle_beta   90.00
_cell.angle_gamma   90.00
#
_symmetry.space_group_name_H-M   'P 1'
#
loop_
_entity.id
_entity.type
_entity.pdbx_description
1 polymer ?
#
loop_
_entity_poly.entity_id
_entity_poly.type
_entity_poly.pdbx_seq_one_letter_code
_entity_poly.pdbx_strand_id
1 'polypeptide(L)'
;MQRYLSPLLLFTTFKATTALICLQCNGWQGDYPLRTTNLNTCDNLNNHCQTDFYCVKITDPMRPGVSYSVYKADCWSQDSLTISTGNTTTVADGQCYDYRDTSIPPKRYRYCF
;
A
#
# COMPACT_ATOMS: atom_id res chain seq x y z
N MET A 1 44.00 -44.61 13.54
CA MET A 1 42.57 -44.27 13.67
C MET A 1 42.31 -43.03 12.82
N GLN A 2 41.85 -43.21 11.57
CA GLN A 2 41.58 -42.12 10.62
C GLN A 2 40.16 -41.58 10.87
N ARG A 3 40.02 -40.34 11.34
CA ARG A 3 38.70 -39.69 11.51
C ARG A 3 38.31 -39.02 10.19
N TYR A 4 37.27 -39.53 9.53
CA TYR A 4 36.64 -38.89 8.38
C TYR A 4 35.79 -37.72 8.88
N LEU A 5 36.13 -36.50 8.46
CA LEU A 5 35.28 -35.31 8.63
C LEU A 5 34.35 -35.24 7.40
N SER A 6 33.07 -35.56 7.58
CA SER A 6 32.05 -35.32 6.55
C SER A 6 31.68 -33.83 6.51
N PRO A 7 31.73 -33.16 5.35
CA PRO A 7 31.20 -31.81 5.22
C PRO A 7 29.66 -31.89 5.14
N LEU A 8 28.99 -31.30 6.11
CA LEU A 8 27.54 -31.10 6.09
C LEU A 8 27.25 -29.97 5.08
N LEU A 9 26.72 -30.31 3.91
CA LEU A 9 26.23 -29.32 2.93
C LEU A 9 24.88 -28.78 3.41
N LEU A 10 24.88 -27.57 3.98
CA LEU A 10 23.66 -26.78 4.20
C LEU A 10 23.19 -26.21 2.86
N PHE A 11 22.12 -26.78 2.30
CA PHE A 11 21.39 -26.17 1.20
C PHE A 11 20.46 -25.09 1.76
N THR A 12 20.84 -23.82 1.63
CA THR A 12 19.93 -22.69 1.88
C THR A 12 19.02 -22.51 0.67
N THR A 13 17.73 -22.79 0.83
CA THR A 13 16.72 -22.47 -0.18
C THR A 13 16.45 -20.96 -0.15
N PHE A 14 17.03 -20.21 -1.08
CA PHE A 14 16.62 -18.83 -1.32
C PHE A 14 15.27 -18.85 -2.04
N LYS A 15 14.19 -18.47 -1.35
CA LYS A 15 12.93 -18.13 -2.01
C LYS A 15 13.17 -16.82 -2.77
N ALA A 16 13.22 -16.90 -4.09
CA ALA A 16 13.13 -15.70 -4.93
C ALA A 16 11.70 -15.16 -4.79
N THR A 17 11.52 -14.12 -3.96
CA THR A 17 10.28 -13.33 -4.00
C THR A 17 10.37 -12.43 -5.23
N THR A 18 9.41 -12.58 -6.14
CA THR A 18 9.24 -11.64 -7.24
C THR A 18 8.66 -10.37 -6.66
N ALA A 19 9.41 -9.26 -6.74
CA ALA A 19 8.92 -7.96 -6.31
C ALA A 19 7.67 -7.57 -7.11
N LEU A 20 6.59 -7.24 -6.40
CA LEU A 20 5.34 -6.70 -6.93
C LEU A 20 5.59 -5.26 -7.41
N ILE A 21 5.13 -4.94 -8.61
CA ILE A 21 5.19 -3.58 -9.16
C ILE A 21 3.85 -2.90 -8.90
N CYS A 22 3.88 -1.78 -8.18
CA CYS A 22 2.68 -1.00 -7.83
C CYS A 22 2.73 0.38 -8.45
N LEU A 23 1.55 0.94 -8.77
CA LEU A 23 1.45 2.35 -9.17
C LEU A 23 1.77 3.25 -7.97
N GLN A 24 2.58 4.28 -8.19
CA GLN A 24 2.94 5.26 -7.16
C GLN A 24 2.53 6.66 -7.60
N CYS A 25 1.43 7.18 -7.04
CA CYS A 25 0.84 8.42 -7.53
C CYS A 25 -0.13 9.05 -6.53
N ASN A 26 -0.46 10.33 -6.78
CA ASN A 26 -1.59 11.02 -6.17
C ASN A 26 -2.61 11.36 -7.27
N GLY A 27 -3.88 11.05 -7.04
CA GLY A 27 -4.93 11.18 -8.03
C GLY A 27 -6.30 11.40 -7.44
N TRP A 28 -7.30 11.36 -8.31
CA TRP A 28 -8.70 11.46 -7.93
C TRP A 28 -9.58 10.61 -8.84
N GLN A 29 -10.78 10.30 -8.38
CA GLN A 29 -11.83 9.60 -9.12
C GLN A 29 -13.14 10.36 -8.98
N GLY A 30 -13.98 10.39 -10.03
CA GLY A 30 -15.25 11.11 -10.06
C GLY A 30 -15.15 12.53 -10.65
N ASP A 31 -16.23 13.31 -10.50
CA ASP A 31 -16.38 14.63 -11.13
C ASP A 31 -15.60 15.69 -10.34
N TYR A 32 -14.27 15.70 -10.49
CA TYR A 32 -13.38 16.67 -9.85
C TYR A 32 -13.68 18.08 -10.39
N PRO A 33 -13.99 19.06 -9.52
CA PRO A 33 -14.30 20.39 -9.96
C PRO A 33 -13.00 21.16 -10.16
N LEU A 34 -12.98 21.93 -11.24
CA LEU A 34 -12.01 22.94 -11.66
C LEU A 34 -11.06 22.47 -12.77
N ARG A 35 -11.25 23.12 -13.93
CA ARG A 35 -10.37 23.18 -15.10
C ARG A 35 -9.01 23.84 -14.78
N THR A 36 -8.32 23.44 -13.72
CA THR A 36 -7.06 24.06 -13.26
C THR A 36 -5.97 23.03 -13.01
N THR A 37 -5.01 23.01 -13.95
CA THR A 37 -3.55 22.78 -13.86
C THR A 37 -2.95 21.57 -13.12
N ASN A 38 -3.63 20.90 -12.20
CA ASN A 38 -3.07 19.75 -11.50
C ASN A 38 -3.35 18.50 -12.33
N LEU A 39 -2.30 17.89 -12.88
CA LEU A 39 -2.39 16.62 -13.59
C LEU A 39 -2.65 15.50 -12.59
N ASN A 40 -3.56 14.58 -12.94
CA ASN A 40 -3.71 13.33 -12.20
C ASN A 40 -2.46 12.49 -12.44
N THR A 41 -1.56 12.43 -11.46
CA THR A 41 -0.31 11.69 -11.64
C THR A 41 -0.53 10.18 -11.76
N CYS A 42 -1.72 9.69 -11.41
CA CYS A 42 -2.10 8.30 -11.59
C CYS A 42 -2.47 7.95 -13.03
N ASP A 43 -2.66 8.93 -13.91
CA ASP A 43 -2.83 8.68 -15.35
C ASP A 43 -1.48 8.32 -16.01
N ASN A 44 -0.36 8.68 -15.37
CA ASN A 44 0.97 8.27 -15.81
C ASN A 44 1.32 6.88 -15.24
N LEU A 45 1.06 5.85 -16.05
CA LEU A 45 1.35 4.45 -15.70
C LEU A 45 2.85 4.14 -15.52
N ASN A 46 3.75 5.05 -15.88
CA ASN A 46 5.18 4.87 -15.69
C ASN A 46 5.65 5.16 -14.26
N ASN A 47 4.81 5.80 -13.43
CA ASN A 47 5.15 6.06 -12.04
C ASN A 47 4.86 4.81 -11.19
N HIS A 48 5.91 4.06 -10.87
CA HIS A 48 5.79 2.81 -10.15
C HIS A 48 6.82 2.69 -9.03
N CYS A 49 6.53 1.79 -8.09
CA CYS A 49 7.42 1.35 -7.05
C CYS A 49 7.41 -0.18 -6.97
N GLN A 50 8.36 -0.76 -6.25
CA GLN A 50 8.47 -2.21 -6.06
C GLN A 50 8.36 -2.58 -4.58
N THR A 51 7.67 -3.67 -4.27
CA THR A 51 7.55 -4.21 -2.90
C THR A 51 7.40 -5.72 -2.91
N ASP A 52 7.84 -6.39 -1.84
CA ASP A 52 7.58 -7.82 -1.61
C ASP A 52 6.27 -8.08 -0.86
N PHE A 53 5.52 -7.02 -0.50
CA PHE A 53 4.28 -7.12 0.27
C PHE A 53 3.05 -6.81 -0.59
N TYR A 54 2.51 -5.59 -0.54
CA TYR A 54 1.22 -5.25 -1.15
C TYR A 54 1.26 -3.91 -1.87
N CYS A 55 0.47 -3.77 -2.94
CA CYS A 55 0.09 -2.45 -3.42
C CYS A 55 -0.98 -1.87 -2.50
N VAL A 56 -1.09 -0.55 -2.40
CA VAL A 56 -2.17 0.06 -1.60
C VAL A 56 -2.75 1.27 -2.31
N LYS A 57 -4.09 1.37 -2.30
CA LYS A 57 -4.85 2.57 -2.62
C LYS A 57 -5.44 3.16 -1.34
N ILE A 58 -4.99 4.34 -0.98
CA ILE A 58 -5.44 5.09 0.20
C ILE A 58 -6.40 6.18 -0.29
N THR A 59 -7.69 6.00 -0.03
CA THR A 59 -8.73 6.97 -0.42
C THR A 59 -9.07 7.87 0.76
N ASP A 60 -9.08 9.18 0.53
CA ASP A 60 -9.64 10.17 1.47
C ASP A 60 -11.16 10.25 1.20
N PRO A 61 -12.02 9.74 2.10
CA PRO A 61 -13.46 9.82 1.95
C PRO A 61 -13.84 11.31 1.98
N MET A 62 -14.31 11.79 0.84
CA MET A 62 -14.68 13.18 0.72
C MET A 62 -15.74 13.58 1.72
N ARG A 63 -15.71 14.87 2.05
CA ARG A 63 -16.79 15.53 2.76
C ARG A 63 -18.12 15.24 2.05
N PRO A 64 -19.21 14.98 2.79
CA PRO A 64 -20.53 14.82 2.20
C PRO A 64 -20.86 15.95 1.22
N GLY A 65 -21.41 15.62 0.06
CA GLY A 65 -21.78 16.59 -0.98
C GLY A 65 -20.72 16.89 -2.05
N VAL A 66 -19.61 16.14 -2.08
CA VAL A 66 -18.58 16.26 -3.11
C VAL A 66 -18.58 15.03 -4.02
N SER A 67 -18.56 15.26 -5.33
CA SER A 67 -18.74 14.25 -6.40
C SER A 67 -17.47 13.50 -6.82
N TYR A 68 -16.33 13.77 -6.19
CA TYR A 68 -15.06 13.10 -6.47
C TYR A 68 -14.53 12.42 -5.22
N SER A 69 -13.34 11.83 -5.29
CA SER A 69 -12.55 11.34 -4.16
C SER A 69 -11.08 11.41 -4.53
N VAL A 70 -10.25 11.95 -3.64
CA VAL A 70 -8.80 11.93 -3.84
C VAL A 70 -8.23 10.64 -3.27
N TYR A 71 -7.18 10.13 -3.91
CA TYR A 71 -6.51 8.93 -3.46
C TYR A 71 -5.01 9.00 -3.71
N LYS A 72 -4.26 8.21 -2.94
CA LYS A 72 -2.85 7.90 -3.16
C LYS A 72 -2.72 6.42 -3.51
N ALA A 73 -1.97 6.09 -4.55
CA ALA A 73 -1.50 4.72 -4.78
C ALA A 73 -0.02 4.62 -4.39
N ASP A 74 0.37 3.55 -3.71
CA ASP A 74 1.75 3.37 -3.24
C ASP A 74 2.11 1.89 -3.02
N CYS A 75 3.38 1.65 -2.72
CA CYS A 75 3.88 0.38 -2.22
C CYS A 75 3.74 0.31 -0.71
N TRP A 76 3.13 -0.75 -0.23
CA TRP A 76 3.13 -1.11 1.19
C TRP A 76 4.27 -2.08 1.46
N SER A 77 5.00 -1.90 2.56
CA SER A 77 6.23 -2.63 2.84
C SER A 77 6.16 -3.52 4.10
N GLN A 78 4.95 -3.81 4.57
CA GLN A 78 4.73 -4.60 5.79
C GLN A 78 3.43 -5.41 5.67
N ASP A 79 3.26 -6.41 6.51
CA ASP A 79 2.08 -7.29 6.52
C ASP A 79 0.95 -6.80 7.44
N SER A 80 1.09 -5.61 8.00
CA SER A 80 0.19 -5.09 9.02
C SER A 80 -0.21 -3.64 8.78
N LEU A 81 -1.35 -3.24 9.33
CA LEU A 81 -1.88 -1.88 9.29
C LEU A 81 -2.40 -1.51 10.68
N THR A 82 -1.90 -0.42 11.24
CA THR A 82 -2.47 0.19 12.45
C THR A 82 -3.73 0.95 12.06
N ILE A 83 -4.92 0.38 12.25
CA ILE A 83 -6.20 0.98 11.84
C ILE A 83 -6.71 2.08 12.77
N SER A 84 -6.31 2.04 14.04
CA SER A 84 -6.56 3.09 15.04
C SER A 84 -5.55 2.97 16.17
N THR A 85 -5.52 3.94 17.10
CA THR A 85 -4.64 3.88 18.29
C THR A 85 -4.80 2.54 19.01
N GLY A 86 -3.71 1.76 19.06
CA GLY A 86 -3.66 0.46 19.73
C GLY A 86 -4.28 -0.73 18.98
N ASN A 87 -4.87 -0.53 17.79
CA ASN A 87 -5.44 -1.60 16.98
C ASN A 87 -4.65 -1.77 15.69
N THR A 88 -3.98 -2.91 15.57
CA THR A 88 -3.25 -3.34 14.38
C THR A 88 -3.93 -4.58 13.80
N THR A 89 -4.05 -4.63 12.48
CA THR A 89 -4.59 -5.78 11.75
C THR A 89 -3.56 -6.29 10.75
N THR A 90 -3.61 -7.59 10.44
CA THR A 90 -2.84 -8.16 9.33
C THR A 90 -3.54 -7.82 8.02
N VAL A 91 -2.77 -7.25 7.11
CA VAL A 91 -3.20 -6.91 5.76
C VAL A 91 -3.30 -8.19 4.92
N ALA A 92 -4.36 -8.28 4.12
CA ALA A 92 -4.52 -9.31 3.11
C ALA A 92 -4.78 -8.67 1.75
N ASP A 93 -4.25 -9.30 0.71
CA ASP A 93 -4.48 -8.93 -0.68
C ASP A 93 -5.98 -8.92 -1.02
N GLY A 94 -6.44 -7.90 -1.73
CA GLY A 94 -7.84 -7.69 -2.09
C GLY A 94 -8.74 -7.23 -0.94
N GLN A 95 -8.19 -6.88 0.23
CA GLN A 95 -8.98 -6.40 1.38
C GLN A 95 -8.85 -4.89 1.59
N CYS A 96 -9.92 -4.31 2.12
CA CYS A 96 -9.98 -2.89 2.44
C CYS A 96 -10.28 -2.64 3.92
N TYR A 97 -9.54 -1.69 4.51
CA TYR A 97 -9.60 -1.36 5.93
C TYR A 97 -9.89 0.12 6.12
N ASP A 98 -10.75 0.42 7.08
CA ASP A 98 -11.03 1.80 7.48
C ASP A 98 -10.00 2.22 8.54
N TYR A 99 -9.21 3.22 8.19
CA TYR A 99 -8.20 3.82 9.06
C TYR A 99 -8.74 5.11 9.65
N ARG A 100 -8.45 5.35 10.93
CA ARG A 100 -8.76 6.60 11.61
C ARG A 100 -7.51 7.13 12.29
N ASP A 101 -7.13 8.35 11.93
CA ASP A 101 -5.98 9.01 12.54
C ASP A 101 -6.30 9.57 13.94
N THR A 102 -5.28 10.12 14.59
CA THR A 102 -5.35 10.70 15.92
C THR A 102 -5.55 12.23 15.91
N SER A 103 -5.80 12.84 14.74
CA SER A 103 -6.02 14.28 14.64
C SER A 103 -7.37 14.70 15.24
N ILE A 104 -7.53 16.00 15.51
CA ILE A 104 -8.76 16.57 16.05
C ILE A 104 -9.24 17.67 15.08
N PRO A 105 -10.37 17.47 14.35
CA PRO A 105 -11.20 16.26 14.29
C PRO A 105 -10.48 15.11 13.57
N PRO A 106 -10.78 13.83 13.90
CA PRO A 106 -10.09 12.69 13.32
C PRO A 106 -10.41 12.57 11.84
N LYS A 107 -9.37 12.39 11.03
CA LYS A 107 -9.52 12.03 9.62
C LYS A 107 -9.71 10.53 9.50
N ARG A 108 -10.54 10.15 8.54
CA ARG A 108 -10.77 8.76 8.17
C ARG A 108 -10.22 8.55 6.79
N TYR A 109 -9.67 7.38 6.53
CA TYR A 109 -9.14 6.98 5.24
C TYR A 109 -9.58 5.55 4.98
N ARG A 110 -9.64 5.14 3.71
CA ARG A 110 -9.85 3.74 3.34
C ARG A 110 -8.65 3.21 2.59
N TYR A 111 -8.00 2.22 3.18
CA TYR A 111 -6.81 1.54 2.65
C TYR A 111 -7.27 0.26 1.98
N CYS A 112 -7.11 0.14 0.67
CA CYS A 112 -7.39 -1.08 -0.08
C CYS A 112 -6.09 -1.65 -0.63
N PHE A 113 -5.82 -2.92 -0.32
CA PHE A 113 -4.63 -3.65 -0.76
C PHE A 113 -4.95 -4.53 -1.94
#